data_AF-B0CX12-F1
#
_entry.id   AF-B0CX12-F1
#
_cell.length_a   1.000
_cell.length_b   1.000
_cell.length_c   1.000
_cell.angle_alpha   90.00
_cell.angle_beta   90.00
_cell.angle_gamma   90.00
#
_symmetry.space_group_name_H-M   'P 1'
#
loop_
_entity.id
_entity.type
_entity.pdbx_description
1 polymer ?
#
loop_
_entity_poly.entity_id
_entity_poly.type
_entity_poly.pdbx_seq_one_letter_code
_entity_poly.pdbx_strand_id
1 'polypeptide(L)'
;MPITLKRTVSIPSFCNSSDTEPMETPPRKRTRLSHDHSPGSTSSSMTLRTSSSASPTSRSRRKPARESDFELRDILRRCAATPASHAAIKDLKSFPKGESAALYAVQRLVQAVKADVKSRVDRREGKLLETELYLEWLREFKFVITGIENSLTAKMPGTRKRVTGLGRISFTILYHLIDEFISEVESHHDGWSYRSSSREPSIYPATMTIIEESHEPTADARCREAVHLAEELLRRYDEVMVDAVRRYRVECGRNNCNLASAIGTKEHNLARACCLLCEQTGYGGDEDDMGDTLLRDSRNLMREWKKEFEDELADDSECGSSP
;
A
#
# COMPACT_ATOMS: atom_id res chain seq x y z
N MET A 1 41.06 -50.03 -20.32
CA MET A 1 40.26 -50.83 -19.36
C MET A 1 40.94 -50.73 -17.99
N PRO A 2 40.24 -50.93 -16.86
CA PRO A 2 38.86 -50.59 -16.51
C PRO A 2 38.89 -49.44 -15.44
N ILE A 3 37.95 -49.14 -14.54
CA ILE A 3 36.54 -49.53 -14.28
C ILE A 3 35.75 -48.21 -14.08
N THR A 4 34.44 -48.18 -14.36
CA THR A 4 33.55 -47.04 -14.04
C THR A 4 33.02 -47.07 -12.61
N LEU A 5 32.79 -45.90 -11.99
CA LEU A 5 31.76 -45.74 -10.97
C LEU A 5 30.91 -44.48 -11.24
N LYS A 6 29.66 -44.68 -11.68
CA LYS A 6 28.60 -43.67 -11.64
C LYS A 6 28.04 -43.62 -10.22
N ARG A 7 27.81 -42.44 -9.65
CA ARG A 7 27.09 -42.30 -8.37
C ARG A 7 25.67 -41.81 -8.59
N THR A 8 24.79 -42.75 -8.94
CA THR A 8 23.34 -42.53 -8.94
C THR A 8 22.87 -42.25 -7.51
N VAL A 9 22.03 -41.25 -7.31
CA VAL A 9 21.18 -41.08 -6.12
C VAL A 9 19.74 -41.04 -6.61
N SER A 10 18.85 -41.74 -5.93
CA SER A 10 17.47 -41.98 -6.38
C SER A 10 16.54 -42.19 -5.16
N ILE A 11 15.22 -42.12 -5.41
CA ILE A 11 14.12 -42.41 -4.47
C ILE A 11 13.89 -41.26 -3.46
N PRO A 12 12.62 -40.90 -3.11
CA PRO A 12 11.35 -41.55 -3.44
C PRO A 12 10.46 -40.81 -4.45
N SER A 13 9.54 -41.58 -5.04
CA SER A 13 8.29 -41.11 -5.66
C SER A 13 7.13 -41.26 -4.65
N PHE A 14 5.94 -40.77 -5.02
CA PHE A 14 4.66 -40.83 -4.28
C PHE A 14 4.58 -39.89 -3.06
N CYS A 15 3.41 -39.35 -2.69
CA CYS A 15 2.04 -39.67 -3.12
C CYS A 15 1.29 -38.49 -3.76
N ASN A 16 0.29 -38.82 -4.59
CA ASN A 16 -0.68 -37.87 -5.11
C ASN A 16 -1.68 -37.43 -4.01
N SER A 17 -2.15 -36.19 -4.08
CA SER A 17 -3.47 -35.81 -3.56
C SER A 17 -4.03 -34.67 -4.43
N SER A 18 -4.82 -35.05 -5.42
CA SER A 18 -5.64 -34.09 -6.18
C SER A 18 -6.93 -33.89 -5.40
N ASP A 19 -7.12 -32.71 -4.83
CA ASP A 19 -8.27 -32.38 -3.99
C ASP A 19 -8.99 -31.16 -4.57
N THR A 20 -9.75 -31.41 -5.63
CA THR A 20 -10.48 -30.41 -6.41
C THR A 20 -11.99 -30.51 -6.13
N GLU A 21 -12.40 -30.26 -4.89
CA GLU A 21 -13.82 -30.06 -4.58
C GLU A 21 -14.31 -28.71 -5.13
N PRO A 22 -15.32 -28.68 -6.01
CA PRO A 22 -15.99 -27.43 -6.36
C PRO A 22 -16.83 -26.96 -5.16
N MET A 23 -16.63 -25.72 -4.71
CA MET A 23 -17.44 -25.14 -3.64
C MET A 23 -18.87 -24.83 -4.11
N GLU A 24 -19.77 -25.80 -4.02
CA GLU A 24 -21.20 -25.55 -4.13
C GLU A 24 -21.64 -24.52 -3.08
N THR A 25 -22.07 -23.35 -3.55
CA THR A 25 -22.52 -22.28 -2.66
C THR A 25 -23.97 -22.55 -2.26
N PRO A 26 -24.29 -22.72 -0.96
CA PRO A 26 -25.64 -23.12 -0.55
C PRO A 26 -26.67 -22.04 -0.91
N PRO A 27 -27.80 -22.41 -1.55
CA PRO A 27 -28.77 -21.44 -2.05
C PRO A 27 -29.42 -20.64 -0.93
N ARG A 28 -29.34 -19.31 -1.01
CA ARG A 28 -29.95 -18.39 -0.06
C ARG A 28 -31.48 -18.56 -0.05
N LYS A 29 -32.04 -19.01 1.07
CA LYS A 29 -33.49 -19.05 1.32
C LYS A 29 -34.08 -17.63 1.26
N ARG A 30 -34.57 -17.23 0.08
CA ARG A 30 -35.23 -15.95 -0.16
C ARG A 30 -36.69 -16.04 0.28
N THR A 31 -36.95 -15.81 1.57
CA THR A 31 -38.31 -15.76 2.11
C THR A 31 -39.13 -14.67 1.43
N ARG A 32 -40.06 -15.06 0.54
CA ARG A 32 -41.12 -14.17 0.08
C ARG A 32 -42.05 -13.89 1.27
N LEU A 33 -42.16 -12.62 1.64
CA LEU A 33 -43.23 -12.12 2.49
C LEU A 33 -44.13 -11.26 1.61
N SER A 34 -45.04 -11.92 0.90
CA SER A 34 -46.11 -11.26 0.17
C SER A 34 -47.19 -10.87 1.16
N HIS A 35 -47.53 -9.58 1.23
CA HIS A 35 -48.87 -9.18 1.66
C HIS A 35 -49.30 -8.00 0.80
N ASP A 36 -50.49 -8.11 0.22
CA ASP A 36 -51.04 -7.16 -0.74
C ASP A 36 -52.32 -6.52 -0.14
N HIS A 37 -52.79 -5.49 -0.84
CA HIS A 37 -54.10 -4.83 -0.77
C HIS A 37 -54.33 -3.76 0.31
N SER A 38 -54.45 -2.53 -0.19
CA SER A 38 -55.05 -1.32 0.41
C SER A 38 -56.59 -1.38 0.33
N PRO A 39 -57.36 -0.27 0.46
CA PRO A 39 -57.21 0.96 1.28
C PRO A 39 -58.47 1.21 2.17
N GLY A 40 -58.47 2.24 3.03
CA GLY A 40 -59.70 2.67 3.72
C GLY A 40 -59.62 4.00 4.47
N SER A 41 -60.53 4.92 4.14
CA SER A 41 -60.85 6.14 4.91
C SER A 41 -61.90 5.82 6.02
N THR A 42 -62.29 6.66 6.99
CA THR A 42 -62.31 8.13 7.07
C THR A 42 -62.51 8.61 8.53
N SER A 43 -62.21 9.89 8.81
CA SER A 43 -62.85 10.78 9.81
C SER A 43 -62.73 10.54 11.34
N SER A 44 -61.97 11.44 11.97
CA SER A 44 -62.40 12.36 13.05
C SER A 44 -62.97 11.86 14.39
N SER A 45 -62.23 12.12 15.47
CA SER A 45 -62.77 12.77 16.69
C SER A 45 -61.67 13.51 17.47
N MET A 46 -62.05 14.45 18.34
CA MET A 46 -61.15 15.23 19.21
C MET A 46 -61.10 14.68 20.64
N THR A 47 -59.94 14.73 21.31
CA THR A 47 -59.88 15.20 22.73
C THR A 47 -58.48 15.60 23.21
N LEU A 48 -58.44 16.82 23.75
CA LEU A 48 -57.63 17.33 24.87
C LEU A 48 -56.35 16.60 25.34
N ARG A 49 -55.21 17.29 25.13
CA ARG A 49 -54.11 17.54 26.08
C ARG A 49 -54.08 16.72 27.39
N THR A 50 -53.03 15.91 27.56
CA THR A 50 -52.31 15.78 28.84
C THR A 50 -50.80 15.93 28.60
N SER A 51 -50.10 16.65 29.48
CA SER A 51 -48.68 16.97 29.34
C SER A 51 -47.82 16.03 30.17
N SER A 52 -47.13 15.09 29.51
CA SER A 52 -46.15 14.20 30.14
C SER A 52 -44.78 14.39 29.50
N SER A 53 -43.79 14.79 30.29
CA SER A 53 -42.44 15.14 29.82
C SER A 53 -41.59 13.90 29.52
N ALA A 54 -41.82 13.28 28.36
CA ALA A 54 -40.94 12.25 27.84
C ALA A 54 -39.57 12.87 27.49
N SER A 55 -38.57 12.64 28.32
CA SER A 55 -37.20 13.11 28.08
C SER A 55 -36.68 12.55 26.75
N PRO A 56 -36.12 13.39 25.84
CA PRO A 56 -35.48 12.86 24.65
C PRO A 56 -34.25 12.06 25.08
N THR A 57 -34.32 10.73 24.94
CA THR A 57 -33.15 9.87 25.13
C THR A 57 -32.11 10.27 24.11
N SER A 58 -31.11 11.02 24.56
CA SER A 58 -30.02 11.48 23.72
C SER A 58 -29.27 10.27 23.20
N ARG A 59 -29.59 9.86 21.96
CA ARG A 59 -28.71 9.01 21.16
C ARG A 59 -27.40 9.76 21.09
N SER A 60 -26.47 9.37 21.95
CA SER A 60 -25.13 9.93 22.01
C SER A 60 -24.51 9.75 20.64
N ARG A 61 -24.57 10.83 19.86
CA ARG A 61 -23.92 10.94 18.56
C ARG A 61 -22.45 10.83 18.91
N ARG A 62 -21.91 9.59 18.81
CA ARG A 62 -20.50 9.31 19.12
C ARG A 62 -19.71 10.37 18.40
N LYS A 63 -19.11 11.29 19.17
CA LYS A 63 -18.18 12.27 18.61
C LYS A 63 -17.17 11.44 17.81
N PRO A 64 -16.79 11.84 16.59
CA PRO A 64 -15.66 11.19 15.94
C PRO A 64 -14.52 11.16 16.95
N ALA A 65 -13.92 9.99 17.14
CA ALA A 65 -12.70 9.92 17.93
C ALA A 65 -11.72 10.91 17.29
N ARG A 66 -11.05 11.72 18.11
CA ARG A 66 -10.07 12.68 17.59
C ARG A 66 -9.06 11.91 16.75
N GLU A 67 -8.64 12.49 15.63
CA GLU A 67 -7.77 11.87 14.63
C GLU A 67 -6.30 11.77 15.10
N SER A 68 -6.08 11.79 16.43
CA SER A 68 -4.81 12.01 17.10
C SER A 68 -4.08 10.74 17.56
N ASP A 69 -4.77 9.60 17.67
CA ASP A 69 -4.30 8.47 18.50
C ASP A 69 -3.81 7.25 17.70
N PHE A 70 -3.82 7.29 16.35
CA PHE A 70 -3.37 6.17 15.51
C PHE A 70 -1.90 6.33 15.07
N GLU A 71 -0.97 5.87 15.91
CA GLU A 71 0.48 5.93 15.65
C GLU A 71 0.96 4.79 14.74
N LEU A 72 0.75 4.97 13.43
CA LEU A 72 1.14 4.01 12.38
C LEU A 72 2.62 3.57 12.49
N ARG A 73 3.53 4.51 12.75
CA ARG A 73 4.99 4.29 12.90
C ARG A 73 5.30 3.26 13.98
N ASP A 74 4.67 3.36 15.14
CA ASP A 74 4.93 2.46 16.28
C ASP A 74 4.21 1.12 16.17
N ILE A 75 3.09 1.07 15.44
CA ILE A 75 2.45 -0.19 15.05
C ILE A 75 3.38 -0.97 14.09
N LEU A 76 3.87 -0.31 13.05
CA LEU A 76 4.76 -0.93 12.05
C LEU A 76 6.12 -1.34 12.65
N ARG A 77 6.74 -0.49 13.49
CA ARG A 77 7.97 -0.85 14.22
C ARG A 77 7.77 -2.09 15.11
N ARG A 78 6.59 -2.25 15.76
CA ARG A 78 6.26 -3.49 16.51
C ARG A 78 6.03 -4.71 15.62
N CYS A 79 5.39 -4.55 14.45
CA CYS A 79 5.26 -5.65 13.48
C CYS A 79 6.62 -6.07 12.90
N ALA A 80 7.56 -5.14 12.68
CA ALA A 80 8.91 -5.44 12.23
C ALA A 80 9.74 -6.14 13.32
N ALA A 81 9.73 -5.61 14.54
CA ALA A 81 10.53 -6.13 15.66
C ALA A 81 10.00 -7.45 16.26
N THR A 82 8.74 -7.83 16.01
CA THR A 82 8.19 -9.11 16.48
C THR A 82 7.25 -9.69 15.41
N PRO A 83 7.77 -10.54 14.51
CA PRO A 83 6.99 -11.25 13.51
C PRO A 83 5.80 -11.97 14.13
N ALA A 84 4.64 -11.94 13.46
CA ALA A 84 3.38 -12.50 13.95
C ALA A 84 2.87 -11.97 15.33
N SER A 85 3.35 -10.81 15.82
CA SER A 85 2.85 -10.18 17.04
C SER A 85 1.34 -9.87 16.96
N HIS A 86 0.52 -10.73 17.57
CA HIS A 86 -0.94 -10.64 17.49
C HIS A 86 -1.49 -9.31 18.04
N ALA A 87 -0.81 -8.68 19.01
CA ALA A 87 -1.14 -7.35 19.48
C ALA A 87 -0.90 -6.28 18.40
N ALA A 88 0.30 -6.24 17.81
CA ALA A 88 0.62 -5.26 16.76
C ALA A 88 -0.26 -5.44 15.50
N ILE A 89 -0.58 -6.69 15.13
CA ILE A 89 -1.50 -6.99 14.02
C ILE A 89 -2.95 -6.57 14.34
N LYS A 90 -3.41 -6.76 15.58
CA LYS A 90 -4.73 -6.29 16.02
C LYS A 90 -4.81 -4.76 15.96
N ASP A 91 -3.75 -4.07 16.38
CA ASP A 91 -3.66 -2.62 16.34
C ASP A 91 -3.60 -2.12 14.88
N LEU A 92 -2.81 -2.77 14.01
CA LEU A 92 -2.78 -2.50 12.56
C LEU A 92 -4.15 -2.69 11.90
N LYS A 93 -4.96 -3.63 12.37
CA LYS A 93 -6.36 -3.79 11.91
C LYS A 93 -7.32 -2.69 12.35
N SER A 94 -6.87 -1.71 13.15
CA SER A 94 -7.60 -0.46 13.41
C SER A 94 -7.26 0.67 12.42
N PHE A 95 -6.39 0.43 11.43
CA PHE A 95 -6.01 1.38 10.38
C PHE A 95 -7.23 2.06 9.72
N PRO A 96 -7.17 3.39 9.43
CA PRO A 96 -8.28 4.13 8.85
C PRO A 96 -8.81 3.52 7.54
N LYS A 97 -10.14 3.45 7.42
CA LYS A 97 -10.79 2.81 6.25
C LYS A 97 -11.06 3.77 5.08
N GLY A 98 -11.15 5.07 5.37
CA GLY A 98 -11.37 6.13 4.38
C GLY A 98 -10.03 6.71 3.90
N GLU A 99 -9.96 7.03 2.61
CA GLU A 99 -8.71 7.35 1.90
C GLU A 99 -7.96 8.55 2.50
N SER A 100 -8.63 9.68 2.75
CA SER A 100 -8.01 10.87 3.34
C SER A 100 -7.39 10.62 4.72
N ALA A 101 -8.01 9.79 5.56
CA ALA A 101 -7.50 9.45 6.88
C ALA A 101 -6.38 8.40 6.83
N ALA A 102 -6.38 7.53 5.81
CA ALA A 102 -5.29 6.61 5.54
C ALA A 102 -4.05 7.35 5.02
N LEU A 103 -4.24 8.27 4.07
CA LEU A 103 -3.23 9.18 3.55
C LEU A 103 -2.60 10.01 4.68
N TYR A 104 -3.41 10.66 5.53
CA TYR A 104 -2.92 11.44 6.67
C TYR A 104 -2.06 10.60 7.65
N ALA A 105 -2.42 9.33 7.89
CA ALA A 105 -1.63 8.43 8.72
C ALA A 105 -0.26 8.09 8.08
N VAL A 106 -0.18 8.02 6.75
CA VAL A 106 1.07 7.82 6.00
C VAL A 106 1.89 9.13 5.93
N GLN A 107 1.26 10.27 5.71
CA GLN A 107 1.90 11.60 5.77
C GLN A 107 2.59 11.83 7.13
N ARG A 108 1.92 11.53 8.25
CA ARG A 108 2.53 11.59 9.59
C ARG A 108 3.74 10.65 9.75
N LEU A 109 3.71 9.49 9.11
CA LEU A 109 4.83 8.53 9.07
C LEU A 109 6.01 9.07 8.24
N VAL A 110 5.75 9.63 7.05
CA VAL A 110 6.75 10.25 6.17
C VAL A 110 7.41 11.46 6.85
N GLN A 111 6.62 12.35 7.47
CA GLN A 111 7.13 13.49 8.25
C GLN A 111 8.03 13.04 9.40
N ALA A 112 7.63 12.00 10.15
CA ALA A 112 8.45 11.45 11.23
C ALA A 112 9.76 10.81 10.72
N VAL A 113 9.74 10.20 9.53
CA VAL A 113 10.93 9.67 8.86
C VAL A 113 11.86 10.78 8.38
N LYS A 114 11.34 11.83 7.73
CA LYS A 114 12.13 13.02 7.35
C LYS A 114 12.78 13.66 8.58
N ALA A 115 12.08 13.74 9.71
CA ALA A 115 12.62 14.24 10.97
C ALA A 115 13.70 13.32 11.59
N ASP A 116 13.52 11.99 11.57
CA ASP A 116 14.55 11.02 12.01
C ASP A 116 15.82 11.16 11.15
N VAL A 117 15.67 11.22 9.82
CA VAL A 117 16.80 11.37 8.88
C VAL A 117 17.48 12.72 9.04
N LYS A 118 16.73 13.82 9.16
CA LYS A 118 17.31 15.15 9.42
C LYS A 118 18.08 15.17 10.73
N SER A 119 17.51 14.67 11.82
CA SER A 119 18.22 14.62 13.11
C SER A 119 19.44 13.68 13.09
N ARG A 120 19.51 12.71 12.17
CA ARG A 120 20.69 11.86 11.95
C ARG A 120 21.76 12.55 11.09
N VAL A 121 21.37 13.22 10.02
CA VAL A 121 22.28 13.86 9.06
C VAL A 121 22.85 15.18 9.60
N ASP A 122 22.04 16.00 10.27
CA ASP A 122 22.50 17.24 10.93
C ASP A 122 23.52 16.99 12.07
N ARG A 123 23.78 15.72 12.44
CA ARG A 123 24.82 15.30 13.41
C ARG A 123 26.06 14.67 12.75
N ARG A 124 26.07 14.47 11.43
CA ARG A 124 27.25 14.01 10.69
C ARG A 124 28.08 15.23 10.30
N GLU A 125 29.39 15.05 10.22
CA GLU A 125 30.27 16.04 9.57
C GLU A 125 30.20 15.83 8.05
N GLY A 126 30.01 16.91 7.29
CA GLY A 126 29.85 16.89 5.84
C GLY A 126 28.40 17.08 5.34
N LYS A 127 28.26 17.15 4.02
CA LYS A 127 26.97 17.27 3.31
C LYS A 127 26.68 15.98 2.53
N LEU A 128 25.39 15.71 2.31
CA LEU A 128 24.96 14.64 1.40
C LEU A 128 24.81 15.15 -0.02
N LEU A 129 24.99 14.27 -1.00
CA LEU A 129 24.43 14.45 -2.35
C LEU A 129 22.90 14.40 -2.28
N GLU A 130 22.22 14.94 -3.30
CA GLU A 130 20.76 14.88 -3.39
C GLU A 130 20.25 13.41 -3.44
N THR A 131 20.89 12.55 -4.24
CA THR A 131 20.54 11.12 -4.35
C THR A 131 20.79 10.32 -3.06
N GLU A 132 21.81 10.69 -2.27
CA GLU A 132 22.07 10.09 -0.95
C GLU A 132 20.99 10.44 0.08
N LEU A 133 20.39 11.63 -0.01
CA LEU A 133 19.29 12.02 0.87
C LEU A 133 18.05 11.17 0.62
N TYR A 134 17.69 10.98 -0.66
CA TYR A 134 16.57 10.11 -1.07
C TYR A 134 16.82 8.66 -0.66
N LEU A 135 18.05 8.16 -0.77
CA LEU A 135 18.44 6.87 -0.23
C LEU A 135 18.32 6.79 1.31
N GLU A 136 18.71 7.81 2.07
CA GLU A 136 18.54 7.80 3.53
C GLU A 136 17.06 7.80 3.97
N TRP A 137 16.14 8.39 3.17
CA TRP A 137 14.69 8.25 3.36
C TRP A 137 14.23 6.80 3.11
N LEU A 138 14.58 6.22 1.95
CA LEU A 138 14.27 4.82 1.62
C LEU A 138 14.85 3.84 2.65
N ARG A 139 16.05 4.10 3.16
CA ARG A 139 16.69 3.31 4.24
C ARG A 139 15.92 3.38 5.55
N GLU A 140 15.35 4.52 5.92
CA GLU A 140 14.52 4.64 7.13
C GLU A 140 13.16 3.93 6.96
N PHE A 141 12.58 3.91 5.75
CA PHE A 141 11.35 3.15 5.48
C PHE A 141 11.51 1.61 5.54
N LYS A 142 12.73 1.06 5.71
CA LYS A 142 12.97 -0.40 5.84
C LYS A 142 12.12 -1.09 6.91
N PHE A 143 11.79 -0.41 8.02
CA PHE A 143 10.91 -0.99 9.05
C PHE A 143 9.44 -1.07 8.60
N VAL A 144 9.01 -0.21 7.68
CA VAL A 144 7.65 -0.25 7.11
C VAL A 144 7.51 -1.47 6.22
N ILE A 145 8.43 -1.64 5.27
CA ILE A 145 8.48 -2.81 4.36
C ILE A 145 8.47 -4.11 5.18
N THR A 146 9.40 -4.25 6.12
CA THR A 146 9.53 -5.44 6.98
C THR A 146 8.31 -5.63 7.91
N GLY A 147 7.70 -4.55 8.40
CA GLY A 147 6.49 -4.60 9.23
C GLY A 147 5.25 -5.03 8.45
N ILE A 148 5.14 -4.64 7.18
CA ILE A 148 4.08 -5.08 6.27
C ILE A 148 4.27 -6.54 5.84
N GLU A 149 5.50 -6.93 5.48
CA GLU A 149 5.89 -8.31 5.15
C GLU A 149 5.55 -9.30 6.29
N ASN A 150 5.94 -8.96 7.53
CA ASN A 150 5.59 -9.71 8.75
C ASN A 150 4.07 -9.73 9.04
N SER A 151 3.32 -8.77 8.51
CA SER A 151 1.86 -8.71 8.66
C SER A 151 1.14 -9.57 7.61
N LEU A 152 1.56 -9.50 6.34
CA LEU A 152 1.00 -10.29 5.23
C LEU A 152 1.21 -11.80 5.38
N THR A 153 2.27 -12.21 6.08
CA THR A 153 2.59 -13.60 6.42
C THR A 153 1.87 -14.12 7.68
N ALA A 154 1.25 -13.23 8.47
CA ALA A 154 0.72 -13.56 9.79
C ALA A 154 -0.48 -14.54 9.77
N LYS A 155 -0.54 -15.41 10.77
CA LYS A 155 -1.58 -16.44 10.95
C LYS A 155 -2.45 -16.14 12.18
N MET A 156 -3.72 -16.51 12.13
CA MET A 156 -4.60 -16.38 13.30
C MET A 156 -4.19 -17.41 14.37
N PRO A 157 -4.04 -17.02 15.66
CA PRO A 157 -3.60 -17.91 16.74
C PRO A 157 -4.39 -19.22 16.79
N GLY A 158 -3.69 -20.34 17.01
CA GLY A 158 -4.28 -21.69 17.04
C GLY A 158 -4.72 -22.25 15.68
N THR A 159 -4.47 -21.55 14.56
CA THR A 159 -4.88 -22.00 13.22
C THR A 159 -3.75 -21.94 12.18
N ARG A 160 -3.93 -22.66 11.07
CA ARG A 160 -3.09 -22.53 9.87
C ARG A 160 -3.50 -21.36 8.95
N LYS A 161 -4.62 -20.67 9.22
CA LYS A 161 -5.21 -19.65 8.33
C LYS A 161 -4.51 -18.29 8.51
N ARG A 162 -4.16 -17.62 7.40
CA ARG A 162 -3.65 -16.23 7.43
C ARG A 162 -4.72 -15.26 7.98
N VAL A 163 -4.29 -14.19 8.63
CA VAL A 163 -5.18 -13.12 9.11
C VAL A 163 -5.84 -12.41 7.91
N THR A 164 -7.13 -12.08 8.03
CA THR A 164 -7.91 -11.44 6.96
C THR A 164 -8.01 -9.92 7.09
N GLY A 165 -8.14 -9.23 5.95
CA GLY A 165 -8.26 -7.77 5.84
C GLY A 165 -6.91 -7.04 5.83
N LEU A 166 -5.79 -7.76 5.79
CA LEU A 166 -4.45 -7.18 5.78
C LEU A 166 -3.96 -6.82 4.38
N GLY A 167 -4.51 -7.43 3.33
CA GLY A 167 -4.18 -7.10 1.94
C GLY A 167 -4.55 -5.65 1.62
N ARG A 168 -5.80 -5.25 1.93
CA ARG A 168 -6.24 -3.84 1.78
C ARG A 168 -5.33 -2.88 2.56
N ILE A 169 -5.09 -3.18 3.85
CA ILE A 169 -4.34 -2.27 4.73
C ILE A 169 -2.90 -2.13 4.24
N SER A 170 -2.25 -3.23 3.89
CA SER A 170 -0.89 -3.24 3.36
C SER A 170 -0.79 -2.52 2.02
N PHE A 171 -1.71 -2.79 1.08
CA PHE A 171 -1.76 -2.09 -0.20
C PHE A 171 -1.99 -0.59 -0.04
N THR A 172 -2.92 -0.16 0.82
CA THR A 172 -3.17 1.27 1.06
C THR A 172 -1.99 1.97 1.73
N ILE A 173 -1.32 1.32 2.70
CA ILE A 173 -0.10 1.89 3.33
C ILE A 173 1.02 2.02 2.29
N LEU A 174 1.30 0.97 1.52
CA LEU A 174 2.35 0.99 0.51
C LEU A 174 2.01 1.97 -0.62
N TYR A 175 0.83 1.90 -1.24
CA TYR A 175 0.46 2.80 -2.33
C TYR A 175 0.70 4.27 -1.94
N HIS A 176 0.19 4.72 -0.79
CA HIS A 176 0.41 6.11 -0.36
C HIS A 176 1.85 6.40 0.11
N LEU A 177 2.63 5.39 0.53
CA LEU A 177 4.01 5.61 0.97
C LEU A 177 4.94 5.91 -0.20
N ILE A 178 4.75 5.26 -1.36
CA ILE A 178 5.50 5.59 -2.57
C ILE A 178 5.00 6.88 -3.23
N ASP A 179 3.68 7.10 -3.27
CA ASP A 179 3.00 8.32 -3.76
C ASP A 179 3.54 9.58 -3.04
N GLU A 180 3.62 9.52 -1.70
CA GLU A 180 4.21 10.56 -0.86
C GLU A 180 5.75 10.64 -0.98
N PHE A 181 6.47 9.51 -1.09
CA PHE A 181 7.93 9.55 -1.31
C PHE A 181 8.29 10.27 -2.61
N ILE A 182 7.58 10.00 -3.71
CA ILE A 182 7.81 10.66 -4.99
C ILE A 182 7.45 12.15 -4.91
N SER A 183 6.32 12.48 -4.27
CA SER A 183 5.91 13.88 -4.03
C SER A 183 6.93 14.66 -3.17
N GLU A 184 7.60 13.99 -2.23
CA GLU A 184 8.65 14.57 -1.39
C GLU A 184 10.00 14.70 -2.12
N VAL A 185 10.29 13.85 -3.12
CA VAL A 185 11.42 14.03 -4.06
C VAL A 185 11.15 15.22 -4.98
N GLU A 186 9.98 15.27 -5.63
CA GLU A 186 9.56 16.38 -6.50
C GLU A 186 9.58 17.72 -5.75
N SER A 187 9.00 17.78 -4.54
CA SER A 187 9.02 18.96 -3.67
C SER A 187 10.44 19.35 -3.20
N HIS A 188 11.33 18.38 -2.99
CA HIS A 188 12.72 18.66 -2.65
C HIS A 188 13.45 19.30 -3.84
N HIS A 189 13.31 18.71 -5.04
CA HIS A 189 13.96 19.12 -6.27
C HIS A 189 13.53 20.53 -6.71
N ASP A 190 12.23 20.76 -6.94
CA ASP A 190 11.67 22.07 -7.29
C ASP A 190 12.01 23.15 -6.24
N GLY A 191 11.96 22.75 -4.97
CA GLY A 191 12.21 23.63 -3.83
C GLY A 191 13.66 24.14 -3.73
N TRP A 192 14.62 23.56 -4.46
CA TRP A 192 16.05 23.91 -4.36
C TRP A 192 16.31 25.39 -4.68
N SER A 193 15.64 25.89 -5.73
CA SER A 193 15.74 27.28 -6.22
C SER A 193 15.44 28.37 -5.18
N TYR A 194 14.67 28.03 -4.14
CA TYR A 194 14.12 29.01 -3.17
C TYR A 194 14.76 28.93 -1.77
N ARG A 195 15.67 27.98 -1.52
CA ARG A 195 16.23 27.75 -0.17
C ARG A 195 17.16 28.87 0.31
N SER A 196 17.74 29.63 -0.61
CA SER A 196 18.76 30.66 -0.32
C SER A 196 18.21 31.95 0.29
N SER A 197 16.88 32.12 0.39
CA SER A 197 16.24 33.39 0.75
C SER A 197 15.18 33.32 1.86
N SER A 198 14.75 32.13 2.29
CA SER A 198 13.80 32.02 3.41
C SER A 198 14.50 32.18 4.77
N ARG A 199 13.78 32.71 5.76
CA ARG A 199 14.23 32.77 7.17
C ARG A 199 13.76 31.58 8.00
N GLU A 200 13.03 30.65 7.40
CA GLU A 200 12.46 29.51 8.10
C GLU A 200 13.44 28.33 8.09
N PRO A 201 13.58 27.60 9.21
CA PRO A 201 14.50 26.47 9.27
C PRO A 201 14.04 25.37 8.30
N SER A 202 14.87 25.07 7.30
CA SER A 202 14.58 24.02 6.31
C SER A 202 14.22 22.70 6.97
N ILE A 203 13.10 22.10 6.53
CA ILE A 203 12.67 20.75 6.95
C ILE A 203 13.59 19.64 6.43
N TYR A 204 14.51 19.99 5.53
CA TYR A 204 15.47 19.08 4.90
C TYR A 204 16.87 19.20 5.53
N PRO A 205 17.73 18.17 5.42
CA PRO A 205 19.16 18.30 5.74
C PRO A 205 19.88 19.25 4.77
N ALA A 206 21.14 19.58 5.07
CA ALA A 206 22.00 20.28 4.12
C ALA A 206 22.53 19.30 3.06
N THR A 207 22.03 19.42 1.83
CA THR A 207 22.66 18.80 0.65
C THR A 207 23.80 19.65 0.13
N MET A 208 24.62 19.06 -0.73
CA MET A 208 25.58 19.77 -1.59
C MET A 208 24.83 20.60 -2.64
N THR A 209 25.52 21.59 -3.20
CA THR A 209 25.11 22.33 -4.39
C THR A 209 25.85 21.80 -5.61
N ILE A 210 25.31 21.96 -6.83
CA ILE A 210 25.95 21.52 -8.08
C ILE A 210 27.42 22.01 -8.17
N ILE A 211 27.72 23.21 -7.66
CA ILE A 211 29.09 23.75 -7.62
C ILE A 211 29.99 22.94 -6.67
N GLU A 212 29.52 22.62 -5.46
CA GLU A 212 30.25 21.78 -4.50
C GLU A 212 30.43 20.35 -5.02
N GLU A 213 29.42 19.78 -5.67
CA GLU A 213 29.48 18.44 -6.30
C GLU A 213 30.50 18.43 -7.45
N SER A 214 30.53 19.47 -8.29
CA SER A 214 31.51 19.65 -9.37
C SER A 214 32.97 19.81 -8.90
N HIS A 215 33.18 19.94 -7.59
CA HIS A 215 34.50 20.07 -6.96
C HIS A 215 34.86 18.87 -6.05
N GLU A 216 33.93 17.92 -5.84
CA GLU A 216 34.22 16.71 -5.07
C GLU A 216 34.54 15.53 -6.01
N PRO A 217 35.79 15.01 -6.03
CA PRO A 217 36.19 13.93 -6.94
C PRO A 217 35.53 12.57 -6.65
N THR A 218 34.76 12.46 -5.56
CA THR A 218 34.01 11.26 -5.16
C THR A 218 32.50 11.35 -5.41
N ALA A 219 31.96 12.51 -5.83
CA ALA A 219 30.52 12.69 -6.02
C ALA A 219 29.91 11.68 -7.00
N ASP A 220 30.54 11.53 -8.16
CA ASP A 220 30.23 10.55 -9.21
C ASP A 220 30.07 9.10 -8.69
N ALA A 221 30.99 8.67 -7.82
CA ALA A 221 31.02 7.32 -7.28
C ALA A 221 29.95 7.13 -6.20
N ARG A 222 29.84 8.10 -5.28
CA ARG A 222 28.79 8.16 -4.25
C ARG A 222 27.38 8.16 -4.86
N CYS A 223 27.18 8.91 -5.95
CA CYS A 223 25.90 8.99 -6.65
C CYS A 223 25.51 7.63 -7.27
N ARG A 224 26.43 6.97 -7.99
CA ARG A 224 26.18 5.63 -8.55
C ARG A 224 25.93 4.56 -7.47
N GLU A 225 26.67 4.60 -6.37
CA GLU A 225 26.39 3.72 -5.20
C GLU A 225 25.03 4.04 -4.59
N ALA A 226 24.65 5.32 -4.48
CA ALA A 226 23.38 5.73 -3.92
C ALA A 226 22.18 5.29 -4.77
N VAL A 227 22.27 5.41 -6.10
CA VAL A 227 21.27 4.92 -7.06
C VAL A 227 21.11 3.40 -6.92
N HIS A 228 22.21 2.64 -7.02
CA HIS A 228 22.18 1.18 -6.94
C HIS A 228 21.55 0.68 -5.63
N LEU A 229 21.92 1.28 -4.49
CA LEU A 229 21.37 0.93 -3.18
C LEU A 229 19.94 1.45 -2.96
N ALA A 230 19.44 2.40 -3.76
CA ALA A 230 18.04 2.80 -3.75
C ALA A 230 17.18 1.81 -4.54
N GLU A 231 17.66 1.37 -5.71
CA GLU A 231 17.03 0.37 -6.56
C GLU A 231 16.86 -0.98 -5.86
N GLU A 232 17.86 -1.45 -5.07
CA GLU A 232 17.70 -2.65 -4.25
C GLU A 232 16.52 -2.55 -3.26
N LEU A 233 16.30 -1.35 -2.70
CA LEU A 233 15.20 -1.10 -1.77
C LEU A 233 13.86 -0.98 -2.48
N LEU A 234 13.81 -0.34 -3.65
CA LEU A 234 12.63 -0.26 -4.50
C LEU A 234 12.25 -1.63 -5.09
N ARG A 235 13.22 -2.50 -5.36
CA ARG A 235 12.98 -3.90 -5.77
C ARG A 235 12.35 -4.73 -4.66
N ARG A 236 12.92 -4.72 -3.44
CA ARG A 236 12.29 -5.39 -2.28
C ARG A 236 10.93 -4.76 -1.91
N TYR A 237 10.76 -3.47 -2.16
CA TYR A 237 9.49 -2.79 -1.99
C TYR A 237 8.44 -3.33 -2.97
N ASP A 238 8.80 -3.49 -4.25
CA ASP A 238 7.93 -4.08 -5.27
C ASP A 238 7.49 -5.50 -4.91
N GLU A 239 8.42 -6.37 -4.47
CA GLU A 239 8.12 -7.72 -4.01
C GLU A 239 7.02 -7.76 -2.92
N VAL A 240 7.11 -6.87 -1.92
CA VAL A 240 6.13 -6.77 -0.82
C VAL A 240 4.83 -6.09 -1.29
N MET A 241 4.89 -5.16 -2.25
CA MET A 241 3.71 -4.52 -2.85
C MET A 241 2.94 -5.48 -3.76
N VAL A 242 3.63 -6.32 -4.54
CA VAL A 242 3.06 -7.44 -5.30
C VAL A 242 2.27 -8.35 -4.37
N ASP A 243 2.86 -8.80 -3.26
CA ASP A 243 2.16 -9.71 -2.33
C ASP A 243 1.01 -9.01 -1.57
N ALA A 244 1.10 -7.69 -1.35
CA ALA A 244 -0.02 -6.87 -0.86
C ALA A 244 -1.18 -6.79 -1.88
N VAL A 245 -0.89 -6.55 -3.16
CA VAL A 245 -1.89 -6.53 -4.26
C VAL A 245 -2.53 -7.90 -4.44
N ARG A 246 -1.75 -8.98 -4.53
CA ARG A 246 -2.25 -10.37 -4.57
C ARG A 246 -3.19 -10.64 -3.40
N ARG A 247 -2.81 -10.25 -2.18
CA ARG A 247 -3.63 -10.45 -0.98
C ARG A 247 -4.89 -9.59 -1.00
N TYR A 248 -4.82 -8.34 -1.46
CA TYR A 248 -5.98 -7.45 -1.55
C TYR A 248 -7.02 -7.98 -2.54
N ARG A 249 -6.59 -8.40 -3.74
CA ARG A 249 -7.42 -9.06 -4.75
C ARG A 249 -8.15 -10.29 -4.21
N VAL A 250 -7.45 -11.17 -3.50
CA VAL A 250 -8.05 -12.35 -2.86
C VAL A 250 -9.02 -11.98 -1.74
N GLU A 251 -8.75 -10.93 -0.95
CA GLU A 251 -9.61 -10.53 0.17
C GLU A 251 -10.86 -9.74 -0.24
N CYS A 252 -10.87 -9.10 -1.41
CA CYS A 252 -12.05 -8.39 -1.94
C CYS A 252 -12.94 -9.22 -2.88
N GLY A 253 -12.46 -10.38 -3.34
CA GLY A 253 -13.20 -11.25 -4.26
C GLY A 253 -13.08 -10.83 -5.73
N ARG A 254 -13.35 -11.78 -6.63
CA ARG A 254 -13.13 -11.62 -8.09
C ARG A 254 -14.20 -10.81 -8.82
N ASN A 255 -15.28 -10.35 -8.18
CA ASN A 255 -16.45 -9.78 -8.86
C ASN A 255 -16.67 -8.30 -8.48
N ASN A 256 -15.61 -7.49 -8.50
CA ASN A 256 -15.65 -6.08 -8.08
C ASN A 256 -14.95 -5.17 -9.11
N CYS A 257 -15.59 -5.01 -10.27
CA CYS A 257 -15.12 -4.17 -11.39
C CYS A 257 -14.78 -2.72 -10.97
N ASN A 258 -15.58 -2.12 -10.07
CA ASN A 258 -15.30 -0.78 -9.54
C ASN A 258 -13.97 -0.70 -8.79
N LEU A 259 -13.61 -1.74 -8.03
CA LEU A 259 -12.30 -1.81 -7.37
C LEU A 259 -11.17 -2.06 -8.37
N ALA A 260 -11.37 -2.94 -9.35
CA ALA A 260 -10.37 -3.23 -10.38
C ALA A 260 -10.06 -2.00 -11.26
N SER A 261 -11.10 -1.24 -11.63
CA SER A 261 -10.95 0.06 -12.31
C SER A 261 -10.16 1.06 -11.47
N ALA A 262 -10.50 1.22 -10.18
CA ALA A 262 -9.75 2.10 -9.27
C ALA A 262 -8.29 1.65 -9.02
N ILE A 263 -8.02 0.34 -9.05
CA ILE A 263 -6.67 -0.22 -9.02
C ILE A 263 -5.91 0.13 -10.31
N GLY A 264 -6.56 0.04 -11.47
CA GLY A 264 -5.99 0.48 -12.75
C GLY A 264 -5.70 1.98 -12.82
N THR A 265 -6.56 2.84 -12.24
CA THR A 265 -6.25 4.27 -12.09
C THR A 265 -5.02 4.49 -11.20
N LYS A 266 -4.90 3.73 -10.11
CA LYS A 266 -3.71 3.77 -9.24
C LYS A 266 -2.45 3.22 -9.95
N GLU A 267 -2.58 2.24 -10.85
CA GLU A 267 -1.47 1.76 -11.70
C GLU A 267 -0.99 2.85 -12.66
N HIS A 268 -1.91 3.51 -13.36
CA HIS A 268 -1.59 4.59 -14.29
C HIS A 268 -0.93 5.79 -13.59
N ASN A 269 -1.44 6.19 -12.43
CA ASN A 269 -0.86 7.26 -11.63
C ASN A 269 0.55 6.88 -11.15
N LEU A 270 0.73 5.67 -10.60
CA LEU A 270 2.02 5.17 -10.15
C LEU A 270 3.02 5.06 -11.30
N ALA A 271 2.59 4.61 -12.49
CA ALA A 271 3.42 4.54 -13.68
C ALA A 271 3.97 5.92 -14.07
N ARG A 272 3.13 6.96 -14.09
CA ARG A 272 3.58 8.34 -14.35
C ARG A 272 4.53 8.84 -13.26
N ALA A 273 4.23 8.56 -11.99
CA ALA A 273 5.06 8.97 -10.86
C ALA A 273 6.44 8.29 -10.88
N CYS A 274 6.51 7.00 -11.26
CA CYS A 274 7.75 6.27 -11.47
C CYS A 274 8.59 6.90 -12.59
N CYS A 275 8.04 7.20 -13.77
CA CYS A 275 8.79 7.89 -14.83
C CYS A 275 9.44 9.21 -14.34
N LEU A 276 8.68 10.05 -13.64
CA LEU A 276 9.21 11.32 -13.09
C LEU A 276 10.31 11.09 -12.05
N LEU A 277 10.17 10.07 -11.19
CA LEU A 277 11.21 9.68 -10.25
C LEU A 277 12.49 9.23 -10.98
N CYS A 278 12.36 8.41 -12.03
CA CYS A 278 13.49 7.98 -12.87
C CYS A 278 14.21 9.18 -13.50
N GLU A 279 13.46 10.12 -14.10
CA GLU A 279 13.98 11.35 -14.70
C GLU A 279 14.71 12.24 -13.68
N GLN A 280 14.20 12.36 -12.44
CA GLN A 280 14.77 13.21 -11.39
C GLN A 280 15.97 12.59 -10.64
N THR A 281 16.08 11.25 -10.61
CA THR A 281 17.04 10.56 -9.72
C THR A 281 18.00 9.59 -10.41
N GLY A 282 17.75 9.24 -11.67
CA GLY A 282 18.47 8.19 -12.39
C GLY A 282 18.15 6.76 -11.94
N TYR A 283 17.18 6.56 -11.03
CA TYR A 283 16.72 5.23 -10.63
C TYR A 283 16.04 4.49 -11.78
N GLY A 284 16.24 3.18 -11.88
CA GLY A 284 15.45 2.29 -12.74
C GLY A 284 15.78 2.38 -14.24
N GLY A 285 16.87 3.03 -14.62
CA GLY A 285 17.37 3.07 -15.98
C GLY A 285 18.24 1.85 -16.29
N ASP A 286 17.68 0.86 -17.01
CA ASP A 286 18.48 -0.15 -17.70
C ASP A 286 19.22 0.48 -18.91
N GLU A 287 20.39 -0.06 -19.29
CA GLU A 287 21.20 0.43 -20.42
C GLU A 287 20.53 0.29 -21.80
N ASP A 288 19.40 -0.42 -21.89
CA ASP A 288 18.72 -0.84 -23.12
C ASP A 288 17.63 0.15 -23.63
N ASP A 289 17.52 1.38 -23.09
CA ASP A 289 16.52 2.43 -23.43
C ASP A 289 15.03 2.03 -23.27
N MET A 290 14.72 0.78 -22.91
CA MET A 290 13.37 0.17 -22.99
C MET A 290 12.45 0.45 -21.78
N GLY A 291 12.57 1.66 -21.22
CA GLY A 291 11.57 2.26 -20.32
C GLY A 291 11.72 2.00 -18.82
N ASP A 292 10.88 2.70 -18.06
CA ASP A 292 10.88 2.72 -16.59
C ASP A 292 10.62 1.33 -15.96
N THR A 293 11.62 0.85 -15.21
CA THR A 293 11.61 -0.45 -14.54
C THR A 293 11.07 -0.42 -13.10
N LEU A 294 10.78 0.75 -12.53
CA LEU A 294 10.44 0.87 -11.12
C LEU A 294 9.04 0.33 -10.81
N LEU A 295 8.96 -0.53 -9.80
CA LEU A 295 7.71 -1.16 -9.36
C LEU A 295 6.96 -1.92 -10.47
N ARG A 296 7.72 -2.41 -11.46
CA ARG A 296 7.23 -3.06 -12.68
C ARG A 296 6.29 -4.24 -12.37
N ASP A 297 6.61 -5.06 -11.37
CA ASP A 297 5.89 -6.31 -11.15
C ASP A 297 4.57 -6.06 -10.40
N SER A 298 4.51 -5.10 -9.47
CA SER A 298 3.24 -4.68 -8.86
C SER A 298 2.36 -3.90 -9.84
N ARG A 299 2.94 -3.04 -10.69
CA ARG A 299 2.23 -2.35 -11.78
C ARG A 299 1.63 -3.34 -12.77
N ASN A 300 2.41 -4.31 -13.25
CA ASN A 300 1.92 -5.36 -14.14
C ASN A 300 0.74 -6.12 -13.52
N LEU A 301 0.86 -6.55 -12.26
CA LEU A 301 -0.23 -7.25 -11.55
C LEU A 301 -1.48 -6.38 -11.33
N MET A 302 -1.32 -5.08 -11.10
CA MET A 302 -2.44 -4.13 -10.99
C MET A 302 -3.15 -3.94 -12.36
N ARG A 303 -2.37 -3.92 -13.46
CA ARG A 303 -2.88 -3.83 -14.83
C ARG A 303 -3.60 -5.09 -15.28
N GLU A 304 -3.04 -6.27 -14.96
CA GLU A 304 -3.71 -7.57 -15.14
C GLU A 304 -5.03 -7.62 -14.39
N TRP A 305 -5.05 -7.23 -13.10
CA TRP A 305 -6.28 -7.22 -12.30
C TRP A 305 -7.33 -6.24 -12.85
N LYS A 306 -6.94 -5.14 -13.51
CA LYS A 306 -7.90 -4.32 -14.27
C LYS A 306 -8.41 -5.07 -15.51
N LYS A 307 -7.50 -5.58 -16.37
CA LYS A 307 -7.81 -6.13 -17.70
C LYS A 307 -8.79 -7.29 -17.65
N GLU A 308 -8.69 -8.18 -16.65
CA GLU A 308 -9.60 -9.32 -16.48
C GLU A 308 -11.09 -8.93 -16.55
N PHE A 309 -11.47 -7.76 -16.02
CA PHE A 309 -12.86 -7.27 -16.07
C PHE A 309 -13.21 -6.56 -17.37
N GLU A 310 -12.23 -6.02 -18.10
CA GLU A 310 -12.46 -5.43 -19.42
C GLU A 310 -12.69 -6.52 -20.47
N ASP A 311 -12.02 -7.66 -20.31
CA ASP A 311 -12.25 -8.88 -21.09
C ASP A 311 -13.62 -9.52 -20.74
N GLU A 312 -13.92 -9.75 -19.45
CA GLU A 312 -15.22 -10.32 -19.02
C GLU A 312 -16.44 -9.50 -19.51
N LEU A 313 -16.33 -8.17 -19.56
CA LEU A 313 -17.42 -7.30 -20.03
C LEU A 313 -17.58 -7.26 -21.55
N ALA A 314 -16.59 -7.70 -22.32
CA ALA A 314 -16.70 -7.83 -23.77
C ALA A 314 -17.49 -9.09 -24.16
N ASP A 315 -17.14 -10.24 -23.57
CA ASP A 315 -17.80 -11.53 -23.83
C ASP A 315 -19.30 -11.51 -23.49
N ASP A 316 -19.67 -10.90 -22.36
CA ASP A 316 -21.08 -10.70 -21.95
C ASP A 316 -21.86 -9.78 -22.93
N SER A 317 -21.17 -8.91 -23.68
CA SER A 317 -21.80 -7.98 -24.63
C SER A 317 -22.10 -8.61 -26.00
N GLU A 318 -21.33 -9.60 -26.45
CA GLU A 318 -21.59 -10.26 -27.75
C GLU A 318 -22.75 -11.26 -27.66
N CYS A 319 -22.92 -11.93 -26.51
CA CYS A 319 -24.00 -12.90 -26.27
C CYS A 319 -25.42 -12.30 -26.29
N GLY A 320 -25.56 -10.97 -26.28
CA GLY A 320 -26.85 -10.28 -26.33
C GLY A 320 -27.47 -10.14 -27.73
N SER A 321 -26.75 -10.49 -28.80
CA SER A 321 -27.17 -10.24 -30.19
C SER A 321 -27.44 -11.52 -30.98
N SER A 322 -28.66 -12.05 -30.88
CA SER A 322 -29.21 -13.03 -31.83
C SER A 322 -30.68 -12.72 -32.11
N PRO A 323 -31.13 -12.76 -33.38
CA PRO A 323 -32.44 -12.26 -33.82
C PRO A 323 -33.61 -13.24 -33.59
#